data_AF-A0A349MWX5-F1
#
_entry.id   AF-A0A349MWX5-F1
#
_cell.length_a   1.000
_cell.length_b   1.000
_cell.length_c   1.000
_cell.angle_alpha   90.00
_cell.angle_beta   90.00
_cell.angle_gamma   90.00
#
_symmetry.space_group_name_H-M   'P 1'
#
loop_
_entity.id
_entity.type
_entity.pdbx_description
1 polymer ?
#
loop_
_entity_poly.entity_id
_entity_poly.type
_entity_poly.pdbx_seq_one_letter_code
_entity_poly.pdbx_strand_id
1 'polypeptide(L)'
;VAVARLLHLIHVPVTIGLLGSRDHTSDQTKQQPTIADHYGIPVVSEQPDLANYTTIVDAIFGVGLSRDVTGKFAEVVDAINAAPASVMAVDMPTGLGTDDGNVMGTVVDATETVTMSYNKLGLATDNGRRFGGIVKVADIGIYDPETLNATLTLK
;
A
#
# COMPACT_ATOMS: atom_id res chain seq x y z
N VAL A 1 -7.71 -2.88 3.28
CA VAL A 1 -8.84 -3.83 3.53
C VAL A 1 -8.80 -5.05 2.62
N ALA A 2 -8.77 -4.93 1.29
CA ALA A 2 -8.80 -6.10 0.39
C ALA A 2 -7.70 -7.14 0.70
N VAL A 3 -6.45 -6.69 0.87
CA VAL A 3 -5.32 -7.56 1.27
C VAL A 3 -5.61 -8.27 2.60
N ALA A 4 -6.02 -7.52 3.62
CA ALA A 4 -6.36 -8.09 4.93
C ALA A 4 -7.49 -9.13 4.84
N ARG A 5 -8.53 -8.88 4.04
CA ARG A 5 -9.59 -9.87 3.79
C ARG A 5 -9.03 -11.16 3.17
N LEU A 6 -8.17 -11.05 2.17
CA LEU A 6 -7.57 -12.22 1.53
C LEU A 6 -6.69 -13.01 2.50
N LEU A 7 -5.88 -12.33 3.32
CA LEU A 7 -5.08 -12.95 4.37
C LEU A 7 -5.95 -13.65 5.43
N HIS A 8 -7.03 -13.00 5.86
CA HIS A 8 -7.99 -13.57 6.81
C HIS A 8 -8.64 -14.86 6.25
N LEU A 9 -9.03 -14.85 4.97
CA LEU A 9 -9.64 -16.01 4.30
C LEU A 9 -8.71 -17.23 4.23
N ILE A 10 -7.40 -17.01 4.24
CA ILE A 10 -6.39 -18.08 4.31
C ILE A 10 -5.85 -18.31 5.73
N HIS A 11 -6.58 -17.82 6.75
CA HIS A 11 -6.29 -18.00 8.17
C HIS A 11 -4.97 -17.38 8.66
N VAL A 12 -4.48 -16.34 8.00
CA VAL A 12 -3.37 -15.53 8.51
C VAL A 12 -3.93 -14.50 9.51
N PRO A 13 -3.43 -14.44 10.75
CA PRO A 13 -3.81 -13.39 11.71
C PRO A 13 -3.48 -12.02 11.15
N VAL A 14 -4.47 -11.14 11.10
CA VAL A 14 -4.33 -9.82 10.48
C VAL A 14 -5.16 -8.78 11.21
N THR A 15 -4.58 -7.60 11.37
CA THR A 15 -5.20 -6.41 11.94
C THR A 15 -5.08 -5.27 10.94
N ILE A 16 -6.09 -4.41 10.86
CA ILE A 16 -6.09 -3.23 10.00
C ILE A 16 -5.87 -2.00 10.88
N GLY A 17 -4.76 -1.30 10.69
CA GLY A 17 -4.55 0.05 11.24
C GLY A 17 -5.22 1.08 10.33
N LEU A 18 -6.30 1.72 10.79
CA LEU A 18 -7.00 2.75 10.02
C LEU A 18 -6.49 4.14 10.41
N LEU A 19 -5.71 4.75 9.52
CA LEU A 19 -5.15 6.09 9.72
C LEU A 19 -6.09 7.16 9.14
N GLY A 20 -7.00 7.69 9.95
CA GLY A 20 -7.97 8.73 9.56
C GLY A 20 -9.35 8.50 10.18
N SER A 21 -10.27 9.44 9.96
CA SER A 21 -11.66 9.26 10.41
C SER A 21 -12.45 8.43 9.40
N ARG A 22 -13.35 7.56 9.90
CA ARG A 22 -14.31 6.84 9.06
C ARG A 22 -15.32 7.79 8.37
N ASP A 23 -15.42 9.02 8.88
CA ASP A 23 -16.48 10.00 8.57
C ASP A 23 -16.25 10.83 7.31
N HIS A 24 -15.04 10.81 6.73
CA HIS A 24 -14.70 11.55 5.51
C HIS A 24 -14.23 10.60 4.40
N THR A 25 -15.14 9.70 4.02
CA THR A 25 -14.89 8.67 3.02
C THR A 25 -15.78 8.88 1.80
N SER A 26 -15.21 8.74 0.59
CA SER A 26 -16.00 8.64 -0.65
C SER A 26 -16.91 7.40 -0.56
N ASP A 27 -17.99 7.36 -1.36
CA ASP A 27 -18.93 6.24 -1.32
C ASP A 27 -18.27 4.87 -1.63
N GLN A 28 -17.20 4.86 -2.44
CA GLN A 28 -16.39 3.66 -2.69
C GLN A 28 -15.53 3.25 -1.49
N THR A 29 -15.07 4.20 -0.67
CA THR A 29 -14.29 3.93 0.54
C THR A 29 -15.15 3.44 1.69
N LYS A 30 -16.44 3.84 1.77
CA LYS A 30 -17.38 3.36 2.82
C LYS A 30 -17.58 1.85 2.82
N GLN A 31 -17.45 1.19 1.67
CA GLN A 31 -17.62 -0.26 1.57
C GLN A 31 -16.50 -1.04 2.27
N GLN A 32 -15.30 -0.49 2.32
CA GLN A 32 -14.12 -1.22 2.80
C GLN A 32 -14.16 -1.45 4.33
N PRO A 33 -14.48 -0.47 5.18
CA PRO A 33 -14.75 -0.72 6.60
C PRO A 33 -15.87 -1.74 6.82
N THR A 34 -17.00 -1.64 6.11
CA THR A 34 -18.09 -2.61 6.22
C THR A 34 -17.66 -4.03 5.87
N ILE A 35 -16.82 -4.19 4.84
CA ILE A 35 -16.22 -5.48 4.50
C ILE A 35 -15.39 -6.02 5.67
N ALA A 36 -14.49 -5.20 6.24
CA ALA A 36 -13.69 -5.64 7.38
C ALA A 36 -14.56 -6.07 8.56
N ASP A 37 -15.60 -5.28 8.87
CA ASP A 37 -16.53 -5.54 9.97
C ASP A 37 -17.32 -6.85 9.74
N HIS A 38 -17.81 -7.12 8.51
CA HIS A 38 -18.52 -8.37 8.17
C HIS A 38 -17.65 -9.63 8.26
N TYR A 39 -16.35 -9.52 7.97
CA TYR A 39 -15.40 -10.62 8.14
C TYR A 39 -14.87 -10.71 9.57
N GLY A 40 -15.25 -9.79 10.48
CA GLY A 40 -14.75 -9.75 11.84
C GLY A 40 -13.24 -9.47 11.92
N ILE A 41 -12.67 -8.78 10.93
CA ILE A 41 -11.26 -8.44 10.90
C ILE A 41 -11.02 -7.28 11.89
N PRO A 42 -10.12 -7.42 12.87
CA PRO A 42 -9.82 -6.35 13.81
C PRO A 42 -9.39 -5.06 13.10
N VAL A 43 -10.07 -3.95 13.40
CA VAL A 43 -9.70 -2.61 12.92
C VAL A 43 -9.38 -1.74 14.11
N VAL A 44 -8.18 -1.16 14.13
CA VAL A 44 -7.70 -0.28 15.19
C VAL A 44 -7.49 1.14 14.65
N SER A 45 -7.98 2.14 15.39
CA SER A 45 -7.84 3.57 15.06
C SER A 45 -6.60 4.22 15.68
N GLU A 46 -6.04 3.58 16.70
CA GLU A 46 -4.76 3.93 17.30
C GLU A 46 -3.64 3.13 16.63
N GLN A 47 -2.43 3.69 16.66
CA GLN A 47 -1.27 3.04 16.09
C GLN A 47 -1.03 1.72 16.84
N PRO A 48 -1.12 0.55 16.17
CA PRO A 48 -0.89 -0.72 16.83
C PRO A 48 0.57 -0.81 17.28
N ASP A 49 0.82 -1.57 18.35
CA ASP A 49 2.18 -1.94 18.72
C ASP A 49 2.78 -2.82 17.61
N LEU A 50 3.58 -2.21 16.75
CA LEU A 50 4.17 -2.82 15.56
C LEU A 50 5.18 -3.91 15.93
N ALA A 51 5.67 -3.97 17.17
CA ALA A 51 6.64 -4.97 17.61
C ALA A 51 6.09 -6.41 17.58
N ASN A 52 4.76 -6.58 17.62
CA ASN A 52 4.11 -7.89 17.62
C ASN A 52 3.78 -8.41 16.20
N TYR A 53 4.16 -7.68 15.15
CA TYR A 53 3.89 -8.05 13.77
C TYR A 53 5.18 -8.48 13.08
N THR A 54 5.10 -9.55 12.29
CA THR A 54 6.22 -10.02 11.45
C THR A 54 6.25 -9.36 10.09
N THR A 55 5.11 -8.83 9.65
CA THR A 55 4.92 -8.20 8.34
C THR A 55 3.99 -7.01 8.45
N ILE A 56 4.38 -5.89 7.84
CA ILE A 56 3.59 -4.67 7.72
C ILE A 56 3.26 -4.46 6.25
N VAL A 57 1.98 -4.21 5.97
CA VAL A 57 1.54 -3.81 4.62
C VAL A 57 1.28 -2.32 4.62
N ASP A 58 2.16 -1.56 3.99
CA ASP A 58 1.96 -0.15 3.71
C ASP A 58 0.95 0.00 2.57
N ALA A 59 -0.22 0.50 2.92
CA ALA A 59 -1.29 0.89 2.00
C ALA A 59 -1.89 2.23 2.43
N ILE A 60 -1.06 3.13 2.99
CA ILE A 60 -1.50 4.42 3.51
C ILE A 60 -1.73 5.39 2.34
N PHE A 61 -0.73 5.58 1.48
CA PHE A 61 -0.82 6.38 0.26
C PHE A 61 -0.17 5.64 -0.92
N GLY A 62 -0.89 5.56 -2.05
CA GLY A 62 -0.37 5.10 -3.34
C GLY A 62 -0.09 6.26 -4.29
N VAL A 63 -0.38 6.09 -5.58
CA VAL A 63 -0.17 7.15 -6.60
C VAL A 63 -0.87 8.50 -6.32
N GLY A 64 -1.89 8.52 -5.46
CA GLY A 64 -2.66 9.72 -5.12
C GLY A 64 -1.98 10.69 -4.15
N LEU A 65 -0.75 10.43 -3.71
CA LEU A 65 -0.01 11.34 -2.86
C LEU A 65 0.36 12.62 -3.63
N SER A 66 -0.11 13.77 -3.16
CA SER A 66 0.10 15.08 -3.81
C SER A 66 0.74 16.13 -2.90
N ARG A 67 1.12 15.75 -1.68
CA ARG A 67 1.70 16.63 -0.65
C ARG A 67 2.61 15.85 0.28
N ASP A 68 3.49 16.55 0.97
CA ASP A 68 4.40 15.94 1.95
C ASP A 68 3.64 15.20 3.05
N VAL A 69 4.16 14.02 3.39
CA VAL A 69 3.73 13.21 4.52
C VAL A 69 4.23 13.87 5.79
N THR A 70 3.29 14.37 6.61
CA THR A 70 3.57 15.18 7.79
C THR A 70 2.63 14.79 8.95
N GLY A 71 2.96 15.27 10.16
CA GLY A 71 2.15 15.04 11.38
C GLY A 71 2.00 13.55 11.70
N LYS A 72 0.78 13.14 12.09
CA LYS A 72 0.47 11.75 12.49
C LYS A 72 0.85 10.71 11.42
N PHE A 73 0.77 11.05 10.13
CA PHE A 73 1.19 10.11 9.08
C PHE A 73 2.71 9.92 9.06
N ALA A 74 3.49 10.99 9.28
CA ALA A 74 4.94 10.88 9.35
C ALA A 74 5.38 10.05 10.57
N GLU A 75 4.75 10.26 11.73
CA GLU A 75 4.99 9.46 12.94
C GLU A 75 4.73 7.96 12.71
N VAL A 76 3.70 7.62 11.93
CA VAL A 76 3.41 6.23 11.57
C VAL A 76 4.46 5.66 10.62
N VAL A 77 4.88 6.42 9.60
CA VAL A 77 5.96 5.99 8.69
C VAL A 77 7.25 5.74 9.47
N ASP A 78 7.63 6.64 10.38
CA ASP A 78 8.83 6.49 11.19
C ASP A 78 8.77 5.23 12.07
N ALA A 79 7.60 4.93 12.65
CA ALA A 79 7.42 3.71 13.43
C ALA A 79 7.40 2.43 12.57
N ILE A 80 6.85 2.49 11.35
CA ILE A 80 6.92 1.37 10.39
C ILE A 80 8.39 1.06 10.07
N ASN A 81 9.17 2.10 9.77
CA ASN A 81 10.59 1.96 9.43
C ASN A 81 11.44 1.48 10.63
N ALA A 82 11.03 1.78 11.85
CA ALA A 82 11.69 1.32 13.07
C ALA A 82 11.27 -0.09 13.51
N ALA A 83 10.19 -0.64 12.95
CA ALA A 83 9.69 -1.95 13.33
C ALA A 83 10.63 -3.07 12.83
N PRO A 84 10.77 -4.18 13.58
CA PRO A 84 11.57 -5.33 13.13
C PRO A 84 10.90 -6.15 12.02
N ALA A 85 9.71 -5.75 11.57
CA ALA A 85 8.90 -6.46 10.59
C ALA A 85 9.39 -6.25 9.16
N SER A 86 9.12 -7.21 8.28
CA SER A 86 9.26 -6.98 6.83
C SER A 86 8.14 -6.06 6.35
N VAL A 87 8.49 -5.01 5.59
CA VAL A 87 7.53 -4.02 5.09
C VAL A 87 7.26 -4.27 3.60
N MET A 88 5.98 -4.39 3.24
CA MET A 88 5.52 -4.50 1.86
C MET A 88 4.65 -3.29 1.51
N ALA A 89 5.03 -2.54 0.47
CA ALA A 89 4.25 -1.43 -0.03
C ALA A 89 3.27 -1.87 -1.13
N VAL A 90 2.06 -1.33 -1.08
CA VAL A 90 1.05 -1.47 -2.13
C VAL A 90 1.08 -0.24 -3.01
N ASP A 91 1.24 -0.48 -4.32
CA ASP A 91 1.32 0.53 -5.37
C ASP A 91 2.62 1.35 -5.36
N MET A 92 2.86 2.10 -4.28
CA MET A 92 4.04 2.93 -4.04
C MET A 92 4.36 2.89 -2.53
N PRO A 93 5.64 2.93 -2.11
CA PRO A 93 5.98 3.25 -0.73
C PRO A 93 5.41 4.62 -0.38
N THR A 94 4.65 4.67 0.71
CA THR A 94 4.07 5.92 1.22
C THR A 94 5.18 6.95 1.41
N GLY A 95 5.02 8.12 0.78
CA GLY A 95 5.99 9.21 0.84
C GLY A 95 6.97 9.28 -0.31
N LEU A 96 6.95 8.31 -1.24
CA LEU A 96 7.72 8.38 -2.47
C LEU A 96 6.91 9.02 -3.61
N GLY A 97 7.47 10.03 -4.26
CA GLY A 97 6.88 10.69 -5.41
C GLY A 97 6.70 9.73 -6.59
N THR A 98 5.47 9.64 -7.11
CA THR A 98 5.09 8.70 -8.17
C THR A 98 5.83 8.91 -9.48
N ASP A 99 6.05 10.17 -9.85
CA ASP A 99 6.58 10.54 -11.18
C ASP A 99 8.09 10.81 -11.17
N ASP A 100 8.63 11.26 -10.04
CA ASP A 100 9.99 11.77 -9.91
C ASP A 100 10.85 11.03 -8.86
N GLY A 101 10.24 10.17 -8.03
CA GLY A 101 10.93 9.45 -6.97
C GLY A 101 11.43 10.36 -5.83
N ASN A 102 10.94 11.59 -5.73
CA ASN A 102 11.33 12.49 -4.65
C ASN A 102 10.72 12.02 -3.32
N VAL A 103 11.47 12.16 -2.23
CA VAL A 103 10.95 11.92 -0.88
C VAL A 103 10.08 13.11 -0.48
N MET A 104 8.82 12.85 -0.18
CA MET A 104 7.80 13.85 0.18
C MET A 104 7.63 13.90 1.70
N GLY A 105 8.59 14.52 2.39
CA GLY A 105 8.63 14.60 3.85
C GLY A 105 9.34 13.41 4.51
N THR A 106 8.66 12.26 4.57
CA THR A 106 9.23 10.96 5.01
C THR A 106 8.73 9.86 4.09
N VAL A 107 9.45 8.74 4.00
CA VAL A 107 9.15 7.62 3.09
C VAL A 107 9.25 6.29 3.81
N VAL A 108 8.32 5.38 3.50
CA VAL A 108 8.39 3.99 3.94
C VAL A 108 9.56 3.28 3.25
N ASP A 109 10.42 2.64 4.04
CA ASP A 109 11.52 1.81 3.56
C ASP A 109 11.02 0.37 3.36
N ALA A 110 10.50 0.08 2.16
CA ALA A 110 9.86 -1.19 1.86
C ALA A 110 10.88 -2.25 1.42
N THR A 111 10.72 -3.47 1.93
CA THR A 111 11.46 -4.65 1.45
C THR A 111 10.97 -5.13 0.08
N GLU A 112 9.67 -4.96 -0.18
CA GLU A 112 9.04 -5.24 -1.47
C GLU A 112 7.93 -4.21 -1.77
N THR A 113 7.70 -3.94 -3.05
CA THR A 113 6.57 -3.13 -3.51
C THR A 113 5.81 -3.87 -4.59
N VAL A 114 4.49 -4.04 -4.42
CA VAL A 114 3.61 -4.58 -5.47
C VAL A 114 2.87 -3.43 -6.12
N THR A 115 3.29 -3.08 -7.34
CA THR A 115 2.73 -1.97 -8.10
C THR A 115 1.75 -2.44 -9.16
N MET A 116 0.69 -1.69 -9.43
CA MET A 116 -0.43 -2.15 -10.26
C MET A 116 -0.31 -1.72 -11.74
N SER A 117 -0.59 -2.66 -12.66
CA SER A 117 -0.63 -2.53 -14.13
C SER A 117 0.71 -2.23 -14.80
N TYR A 118 1.35 -1.13 -14.41
CA TYR A 118 2.61 -0.67 -14.96
C TYR A 118 3.53 -0.21 -13.84
N ASN A 119 4.84 -0.25 -14.10
CA ASN A 119 5.80 0.36 -13.19
C ASN A 119 5.64 1.89 -13.20
N LYS A 120 5.86 2.52 -12.05
CA LYS A 120 5.81 3.98 -11.90
C LYS A 120 7.21 4.55 -12.09
N LEU A 121 7.31 5.74 -12.66
CA LEU A 121 8.60 6.39 -12.92
C LEU A 121 9.41 6.56 -11.64
N GLY A 122 8.75 6.95 -10.55
CA GLY A 122 9.34 7.11 -9.22
C GLY A 122 10.02 5.84 -8.71
N LEU A 123 9.46 4.66 -8.97
CA LEU A 123 10.05 3.36 -8.61
C LEU A 123 11.28 2.99 -9.46
N ALA A 124 11.44 3.60 -10.63
CA ALA A 124 12.59 3.37 -11.50
C ALA A 124 13.81 4.27 -11.15
N THR A 125 13.62 5.26 -10.27
CA THR A 125 14.69 6.17 -9.79
C THR A 125 15.59 5.52 -8.75
N ASP A 126 16.68 6.19 -8.36
CA ASP A 126 17.57 5.72 -7.29
C ASP A 126 16.84 5.60 -5.95
N ASN A 127 16.00 6.58 -5.60
CA ASN A 127 15.15 6.50 -4.42
C ASN A 127 14.10 5.39 -4.55
N GLY A 128 13.52 5.20 -5.74
CA GLY A 128 12.61 4.10 -6.03
C GLY A 128 13.22 2.74 -5.79
N ARG A 129 14.46 2.53 -6.25
CA ARG A 129 15.23 1.31 -6.00
C ARG A 129 15.59 1.14 -4.52
N ARG A 130 15.90 2.23 -3.83
CA ARG A 130 16.26 2.24 -2.42
C ARG A 130 15.07 1.89 -1.53
N PHE A 131 13.96 2.62 -1.66
CA PHE A 131 12.83 2.54 -0.74
C PHE A 131 11.72 1.60 -1.24
N GLY A 132 11.73 1.21 -2.51
CA GLY A 132 10.76 0.28 -3.08
C GLY A 132 11.13 -1.20 -2.93
N GLY A 133 12.39 -1.49 -2.59
CA GLY A 133 12.89 -2.85 -2.46
C GLY A 133 12.72 -3.66 -3.76
N ILE A 134 12.25 -4.90 -3.64
CA ILE A 134 11.90 -5.71 -4.81
C ILE A 134 10.55 -5.27 -5.37
N VAL A 135 10.57 -4.63 -6.55
CA VAL A 135 9.35 -4.16 -7.23
C VAL A 135 8.75 -5.26 -8.12
N LYS A 136 7.48 -5.60 -7.88
CA LYS A 136 6.67 -6.53 -8.70
C LYS A 136 5.53 -5.75 -9.34
N VAL A 137 5.38 -5.86 -10.66
CA VAL A 137 4.24 -5.28 -11.39
C VAL A 137 3.14 -6.34 -11.46
N ALA A 138 2.03 -6.10 -10.78
CA ALA A 138 0.87 -6.98 -10.79
C ALA A 138 -0.06 -6.64 -11.96
N ASP A 139 -0.42 -7.66 -12.73
CA ASP A 139 -1.49 -7.57 -13.72
C ASP A 139 -2.85 -7.49 -13.01
N ILE A 140 -3.59 -6.42 -13.28
CA ILE A 140 -4.94 -6.18 -12.75
C ILE A 140 -5.99 -6.02 -13.85
N GLY A 141 -5.70 -6.48 -15.07
CA GLY A 141 -6.65 -6.47 -16.18
C GLY A 141 -6.75 -5.13 -16.93
N ILE A 142 -5.72 -4.29 -16.84
CA ILE A 142 -5.63 -3.03 -17.60
C ILE A 142 -4.64 -3.22 -18.74
N TYR A 143 -5.14 -3.15 -19.97
CA TYR A 143 -4.37 -3.36 -21.19
C TYR A 143 -4.61 -2.21 -22.16
N ASP A 144 -3.57 -1.74 -22.83
CA ASP A 144 -3.74 -0.88 -24.00
C ASP A 144 -4.36 -1.67 -25.17
N PRO A 145 -4.94 -1.00 -26.19
CA PRO A 145 -5.61 -1.68 -27.29
C PRO A 145 -4.74 -2.68 -28.06
N GLU A 146 -3.43 -2.43 -28.17
CA GLU A 146 -2.52 -3.34 -28.88
C GLU A 146 -2.28 -4.61 -28.05
N THR A 147 -2.00 -4.44 -26.75
CA THR A 147 -1.83 -5.55 -25.79
C THR A 147 -3.12 -6.38 -25.67
N LEU A 148 -4.28 -5.73 -25.67
CA LEU A 148 -5.58 -6.41 -25.62
C LEU A 148 -5.80 -7.26 -26.88
N ASN A 149 -5.56 -6.70 -28.07
CA ASN A 149 -5.70 -7.41 -29.33
C ASN A 149 -4.73 -8.61 -29.41
N ALA A 150 -3.49 -8.44 -28.97
CA ALA A 150 -2.51 -9.53 -28.92
C ALA A 150 -2.96 -10.67 -27.98
N THR A 151 -3.50 -10.32 -26.80
CA THR A 151 -3.97 -11.29 -25.81
C THR A 151 -5.22 -12.05 -26.27
N LEU A 152 -6.14 -11.38 -26.96
CA LEU A 152 -7.36 -12.00 -27.52
C LEU A 152 -7.08 -12.93 -28.69
N THR A 153 -5.98 -12.73 -29.43
CA THR A 153 -5.60 -13.57 -30.56
C THR A 153 -4.92 -14.88 -30.12
N LEU A 154 -4.50 -14.97 -28.84
CA LEU A 154 -3.85 -16.14 -28.24
C LEU A 154 -4.83 -17.11 -27.54
N LYS A 155 -6.14 -16.83 -27.56
CA LYS A 155 -7.21 -17.71 -27.07
C LYS A 155 -8.04 -18.26 -28.23
#